data_AF-A0A7Y2XSB8-F1
#
_entry.id   AF-A0A7Y2XSB8-F1
#
_cell.length_a   1.000
_cell.length_b   1.000
_cell.length_c   1.000
_cell.angle_alpha   90.00
_cell.angle_beta   90.00
_cell.angle_gamma   90.00
#
_symmetry.space_group_name_H-M   'P 1'
#
loop_
_entity.id
_entity.type
_entity.pdbx_description
1 polymer ?
#
loop_
_entity_poly.entity_id
_entity_poly.type
_entity_poly.pdbx_seq_one_letter_code
_entity_poly.pdbx_strand_id
1 'polypeptide(L)'
;MRRVVITGMGLVSCLGNDKKSVTESLREGRSGISFNETFRDMGLRSQVCGSVDVNLAESIDRKHLRFMGDAAAYAYVSMQSAIADAGLNPVEVSNPRTGLIAGSGGASSGNIVLSADKLRERGVRRLGPYIVPKTMSST
;
A
#
# COMPACT_ATOMS: atom_id res chain seq x y z
N MET A 1 -8.79 -29.36 14.74
CA MET A 1 -8.38 -28.00 14.31
C MET A 1 -8.19 -27.12 15.54
N ARG A 2 -7.50 -25.97 15.42
CA ARG A 2 -7.39 -24.98 16.51
C ARG A 2 -8.42 -23.87 16.28
N ARG A 3 -8.81 -23.16 17.35
CA ARG A 3 -9.54 -21.88 17.23
C ARG A 3 -8.56 -20.79 16.76
N VAL A 4 -9.08 -19.82 16.01
CA VAL A 4 -8.34 -18.64 15.50
C VAL A 4 -9.15 -17.39 15.84
N VAL A 5 -8.49 -16.29 16.13
CA VAL A 5 -9.09 -14.99 16.48
C VAL A 5 -8.32 -13.85 15.80
N ILE A 6 -8.97 -12.70 15.63
CA ILE A 6 -8.32 -11.46 15.17
C ILE A 6 -7.96 -10.66 16.42
N THR A 7 -6.69 -10.26 16.55
CA THR A 7 -6.16 -9.53 17.73
C THR A 7 -5.84 -8.07 17.47
N GLY A 8 -5.65 -7.66 16.21
CA GLY A 8 -5.43 -6.27 15.83
C GLY A 8 -5.77 -6.04 14.36
N MET A 9 -6.05 -4.78 14.03
CA MET A 9 -6.41 -4.34 12.69
C MET A 9 -5.73 -3.01 12.35
N GLY A 10 -5.29 -2.90 11.10
CA GLY A 10 -4.76 -1.68 10.52
C GLY A 10 -5.21 -1.58 9.07
N LEU A 11 -5.28 -0.35 8.56
CA LEU A 11 -5.96 -0.07 7.29
C LEU A 11 -5.51 1.27 6.72
N VAL A 12 -5.57 1.38 5.40
CA VAL A 12 -5.27 2.57 4.60
C VAL A 12 -6.34 2.61 3.52
N SER A 13 -7.14 3.68 3.45
CA SER A 13 -8.38 3.70 2.67
C SER A 13 -8.77 5.12 2.26
N CYS A 14 -9.55 5.23 1.18
CA CYS A 14 -10.22 6.47 0.77
C CYS A 14 -11.29 6.96 1.78
N LEU A 15 -11.62 6.15 2.79
CA LEU A 15 -12.50 6.52 3.91
C LEU A 15 -11.73 7.01 5.16
N GLY A 16 -10.40 6.93 5.15
CA GLY A 16 -9.51 7.21 6.29
C GLY A 16 -8.35 6.22 6.42
N ASN A 17 -7.32 6.60 7.18
CA ASN A 17 -6.09 5.80 7.38
C ASN A 17 -5.98 5.19 8.79
N ASP A 18 -7.08 5.18 9.54
CA ASP A 18 -7.13 4.62 10.88
C ASP A 18 -8.55 4.10 11.20
N LYS A 19 -8.65 3.29 12.27
CA LYS A 19 -9.92 2.67 12.65
C LYS A 19 -11.01 3.68 13.03
N LYS A 20 -10.65 4.81 13.64
CA LYS A 20 -11.62 5.83 14.06
C LYS A 20 -12.17 6.54 12.82
N SER A 21 -11.31 7.09 11.96
CA SER A 21 -11.74 7.83 10.77
C SER A 21 -12.62 6.97 9.85
N VAL A 22 -12.25 5.72 9.58
CA VAL A 22 -13.07 4.82 8.76
C VAL A 22 -14.37 4.40 9.46
N THR A 23 -14.36 4.13 10.77
CA THR A 23 -15.61 3.82 11.50
C THR A 23 -16.60 4.98 11.46
N GLU A 24 -16.09 6.20 11.59
CA GLU A 24 -16.88 7.44 11.55
C GLU A 24 -17.47 7.66 10.15
N SER A 25 -16.64 7.54 9.09
CA SER A 25 -17.09 7.63 7.69
C SER A 25 -18.14 6.57 7.33
N LEU A 26 -18.01 5.34 7.83
CA LEU A 26 -19.01 4.28 7.64
C LEU A 26 -20.33 4.56 8.38
N ARG A 27 -20.27 5.12 9.60
CA ARG A 27 -21.47 5.47 10.39
C ARG A 27 -22.26 6.63 9.81
N GLU A 28 -21.56 7.61 9.24
CA GLU A 28 -22.16 8.82 8.67
C GLU A 28 -22.47 8.69 7.17
N GLY A 29 -22.05 7.61 6.51
CA GLY A 29 -22.24 7.43 5.07
C GLY A 29 -21.35 8.35 4.21
N ARG A 30 -20.20 8.79 4.74
CA ARG A 30 -19.26 9.68 4.02
C ARG A 30 -18.59 8.92 2.88
N SER A 31 -18.84 9.34 1.64
CA SER A 31 -18.22 8.76 0.45
C SER A 31 -16.72 9.09 0.38
N GLY A 32 -15.89 8.08 0.11
CA GLY A 32 -14.47 8.25 -0.24
C GLY A 32 -14.22 8.41 -1.74
N ILE A 33 -15.28 8.50 -2.57
CA ILE A 33 -15.16 8.67 -4.02
C ILE A 33 -15.15 10.15 -4.37
N SER A 34 -14.13 10.58 -5.11
CA SER A 34 -13.96 11.95 -5.58
C SER A 34 -13.59 12.00 -7.07
N PHE A 35 -13.64 13.20 -7.64
CA PHE A 35 -13.18 13.47 -9.00
C PHE A 35 -11.66 13.28 -9.10
N ASN A 36 -11.18 12.64 -10.16
CA ASN A 36 -9.78 12.40 -10.42
C ASN A 36 -9.32 13.18 -11.66
N GLU A 37 -8.50 14.21 -11.43
CA GLU A 37 -7.97 15.08 -12.47
C GLU A 37 -7.09 14.34 -13.49
N THR A 38 -6.20 13.45 -13.02
CA THR A 38 -5.38 12.59 -13.90
C THR A 38 -6.24 11.76 -14.84
N PHE A 39 -7.38 11.23 -14.39
CA PHE A 39 -8.27 10.43 -15.23
C PHE A 39 -8.96 11.29 -16.30
N ARG A 40 -9.35 12.54 -15.99
CA ARG A 40 -9.84 13.51 -16.97
C ARG A 40 -8.76 13.81 -18.01
N ASP A 41 -7.54 14.12 -17.57
CA ASP A 41 -6.45 14.56 -18.44
C ASP A 41 -5.92 13.44 -19.34
N MET A 42 -6.03 12.19 -18.89
CA MET A 42 -5.82 10.98 -19.71
C MET A 42 -6.98 10.65 -20.66
N GLY A 43 -8.08 11.43 -20.67
CA GLY A 43 -9.24 11.19 -21.52
C GLY A 43 -10.06 9.95 -21.14
N LEU A 44 -9.99 9.47 -19.89
CA LEU A 44 -10.73 8.29 -19.45
C LEU A 44 -12.24 8.59 -19.35
N ARG A 45 -13.05 7.58 -19.70
CA ARG A 45 -14.53 7.66 -19.59
C ARG A 45 -15.01 7.77 -18.14
N SER A 46 -14.32 7.12 -17.20
CA SER A 46 -14.53 7.32 -15.77
C SER A 46 -13.54 8.35 -15.27
N GLN A 47 -14.03 9.38 -14.58
CA GLN A 47 -13.25 10.50 -14.04
C GLN A 47 -13.36 10.57 -12.52
N VAL A 48 -13.69 9.46 -11.87
CA VAL A 48 -13.84 9.34 -10.41
C VAL A 48 -13.13 8.10 -9.89
N CYS A 49 -12.60 8.17 -8.67
CA CYS A 49 -12.04 7.02 -7.96
C CYS A 49 -12.06 7.23 -6.44
N GLY A 50 -11.78 6.17 -5.69
CA GLY A 50 -11.46 6.25 -4.26
C GLY A 50 -9.97 6.43 -4.05
N SER A 51 -9.48 7.68 -4.10
CA SER A 51 -8.08 7.99 -3.80
C SER A 51 -7.77 7.84 -2.32
N VAL A 52 -6.61 7.28 -1.99
CA VAL A 52 -6.06 7.29 -0.63
C VAL A 52 -5.23 8.55 -0.43
N ASP A 53 -5.54 9.33 0.60
CA ASP A 53 -4.74 10.48 1.02
C ASP A 53 -3.82 10.07 2.19
N VAL A 54 -2.58 9.65 1.89
CA VAL A 54 -1.60 9.24 2.92
C VAL A 54 -0.17 9.64 2.53
N ASN A 55 0.53 10.31 3.44
CA ASN A 55 1.92 10.67 3.23
C ASN A 55 2.86 9.48 3.54
N LEU A 56 3.13 8.68 2.52
CA LEU A 56 4.04 7.53 2.58
C LEU A 56 5.49 7.91 2.93
N ALA A 57 5.93 9.14 2.60
CA ALA A 57 7.30 9.59 2.87
C ALA A 57 7.53 9.99 4.33
N GLU A 58 6.48 10.42 5.02
CA GLU A 58 6.49 10.64 6.48
C GLU A 58 6.26 9.33 7.26
N SER A 59 5.50 8.39 6.68
CA SER A 59 5.11 7.14 7.34
C SER A 59 6.15 6.02 7.25
N ILE A 60 7.10 6.09 6.30
CA ILE A 60 8.04 4.99 5.99
C ILE A 60 9.46 5.53 5.80
N ASP A 61 10.43 4.99 6.55
CA ASP A 61 11.84 5.34 6.35
C ASP A 61 12.28 5.08 4.90
N ARG A 62 13.04 6.03 4.36
CA ARG A 62 13.47 6.06 2.96
C ARG A 62 14.25 4.81 2.53
N LYS A 63 14.93 4.10 3.45
CA LYS A 63 15.66 2.85 3.17
C LYS A 63 14.72 1.66 2.96
N HIS A 64 13.49 1.71 3.47
CA HIS A 64 12.45 0.71 3.20
C HIS A 64 11.62 1.11 1.97
N LEU A 65 11.16 2.36 1.89
CA LEU A 65 10.29 2.87 0.82
C LEU A 65 10.89 2.70 -0.60
N ARG A 66 12.23 2.72 -0.74
CA ARG A 66 12.91 2.50 -2.03
C ARG A 66 12.60 1.15 -2.70
N PHE A 67 12.15 0.14 -1.94
CA PHE A 67 11.80 -1.18 -2.45
C PHE A 67 10.30 -1.35 -2.76
N MET A 68 9.46 -0.38 -2.39
CA MET A 68 8.00 -0.51 -2.41
C MET A 68 7.39 0.17 -3.64
N GLY A 69 6.39 -0.47 -4.25
CA GLY A 69 5.34 0.24 -4.99
C GLY A 69 4.21 0.64 -4.03
N ASP A 70 3.26 1.45 -4.50
CA ASP A 70 2.26 2.10 -3.64
C ASP A 70 1.44 1.09 -2.82
N ALA A 71 1.03 -0.04 -3.42
CA ALA A 71 0.34 -1.12 -2.72
C ALA A 71 1.16 -1.74 -1.57
N ALA A 72 2.47 -1.96 -1.77
CA ALA A 72 3.37 -2.45 -0.70
C ALA A 72 3.55 -1.39 0.41
N ALA A 73 3.57 -0.11 0.04
CA ALA A 73 3.69 0.98 1.01
C ALA A 73 2.40 1.15 1.85
N TYR A 74 1.22 1.07 1.24
CA TYR A 74 -0.06 1.04 1.96
C TYR A 74 -0.16 -0.20 2.87
N ALA A 75 0.25 -1.37 2.37
CA ALA A 75 0.32 -2.59 3.17
C ALA A 75 1.26 -2.43 4.37
N TYR A 76 2.45 -1.86 4.18
CA TYR A 76 3.38 -1.58 5.28
C TYR A 76 2.78 -0.67 6.36
N VAL A 77 2.15 0.45 5.98
CA VAL A 77 1.50 1.36 6.95
C VAL A 77 0.38 0.64 7.71
N SER A 78 -0.49 -0.09 6.99
CA SER A 78 -1.56 -0.87 7.63
C SER A 78 -1.02 -1.96 8.57
N MET A 79 0.11 -2.60 8.25
CA MET A 79 0.76 -3.59 9.08
C MET A 79 1.34 -2.97 10.38
N GLN A 80 1.94 -1.78 10.31
CA GLN A 80 2.39 -1.07 11.52
C GLN A 80 1.21 -0.78 12.47
N SER A 81 0.09 -0.27 11.93
CA SER A 81 -1.13 -0.05 12.74
C SER A 81 -1.69 -1.35 13.31
N ALA A 82 -1.71 -2.45 12.56
CA ALA A 82 -2.22 -3.75 13.03
C ALA A 82 -1.35 -4.37 14.14
N ILE A 83 -0.02 -4.24 14.05
CA ILE A 83 0.93 -4.69 15.08
C ILE A 83 0.74 -3.89 16.37
N ALA A 84 0.65 -2.56 16.26
CA ALA A 84 0.42 -1.68 17.40
C ALA A 84 -0.93 -1.94 18.08
N ASP A 85 -1.99 -2.15 17.28
CA ASP A 85 -3.34 -2.45 17.78
C ASP A 85 -3.42 -3.81 18.49
N ALA A 86 -2.67 -4.81 18.02
CA ALA A 86 -2.55 -6.10 18.67
C ALA A 86 -1.64 -6.09 19.92
N GLY A 87 -0.96 -4.98 20.20
CA GLY A 87 -0.01 -4.84 21.32
C GLY A 87 1.24 -5.72 21.20
N LEU A 88 1.58 -6.19 19.98
CA LEU A 88 2.66 -7.16 19.77
C LEU A 88 4.03 -6.50 19.85
N ASN A 89 4.94 -7.13 20.59
CA ASN A 89 6.33 -6.70 20.67
C ASN A 89 7.20 -7.30 19.54
N PRO A 90 8.44 -6.83 19.32
CA PRO A 90 9.27 -7.28 18.20
C PRO A 90 9.58 -8.78 18.18
N VAL A 91 9.67 -9.47 19.32
CA VAL A 91 9.92 -10.93 19.35
C VAL A 91 8.66 -11.74 19.06
N GLU A 92 7.47 -11.19 19.32
CA GLU A 92 6.20 -11.79 18.89
C GLU A 92 5.96 -11.61 17.38
N VAL A 93 6.40 -10.49 16.80
CA VAL A 93 6.35 -10.24 15.35
C VAL A 93 7.37 -11.11 14.60
N SER A 94 8.60 -11.25 15.12
CA SER A 94 9.71 -11.92 14.42
C SER A 94 10.19 -13.18 15.14
N ASN A 95 9.47 -14.31 14.96
CA ASN A 95 9.89 -15.62 15.45
C ASN A 95 9.37 -16.76 14.53
N PRO A 96 9.91 -18.00 14.62
CA PRO A 96 9.52 -19.13 13.76
C PRO A 96 8.08 -19.65 13.89
N ARG A 97 7.25 -19.05 14.75
CA ARG A 97 5.82 -19.36 14.92
C ARG A 97 4.91 -18.29 14.32
N THR A 98 5.44 -17.12 13.96
CA THR A 98 4.75 -16.03 13.28
C THR A 98 5.05 -16.10 11.79
N GLY A 99 4.05 -15.83 10.94
CA GLY A 99 4.19 -15.86 9.48
C GLY A 99 3.35 -14.76 8.84
N LEU A 100 3.71 -14.40 7.61
CA LEU A 100 3.03 -13.38 6.82
C LEU A 100 2.49 -14.02 5.54
N ILE A 101 1.20 -13.83 5.27
CA ILE A 101 0.59 -14.05 3.96
C ILE A 101 0.01 -12.71 3.54
N ALA A 102 0.71 -12.04 2.62
CA ALA A 102 0.32 -10.79 2.00
C ALA A 102 0.22 -10.99 0.48
N GLY A 103 -0.52 -10.11 -0.19
CA GLY A 103 -0.68 -10.17 -1.63
C GLY A 103 -1.46 -8.98 -2.17
N SER A 104 -1.31 -8.76 -3.46
CA SER A 104 -2.01 -7.73 -4.23
C SER A 104 -2.72 -8.37 -5.43
N GLY A 105 -3.76 -7.72 -5.96
CA GLY A 105 -4.45 -8.20 -7.16
C GLY A 105 -3.58 -8.18 -8.43
N GLY A 106 -2.46 -7.46 -8.40
CA GLY A 106 -1.47 -7.40 -9.47
C GLY A 106 -0.25 -6.59 -9.03
N ALA A 107 0.88 -6.80 -9.71
CA ALA A 107 2.11 -6.05 -9.49
C ALA A 107 1.95 -4.53 -9.73
N SER A 108 2.94 -3.73 -9.33
CA SER A 108 2.92 -2.27 -9.56
C SER A 108 3.08 -1.92 -11.05
N SER A 109 1.96 -1.86 -11.76
CA SER A 109 1.85 -1.48 -13.17
C SER A 109 2.55 -0.15 -13.47
N GLY A 110 2.38 0.86 -12.60
CA GLY A 110 3.05 2.15 -12.70
C GLY A 110 4.59 2.04 -12.68
N ASN A 111 5.16 1.19 -11.80
CA ASN A 111 6.61 0.96 -11.79
C ASN A 111 7.06 0.13 -13.01
N ILE A 112 6.25 -0.79 -13.53
CA ILE A 112 6.56 -1.55 -14.75
C ILE A 112 6.65 -0.60 -15.96
N VAL A 113 5.66 0.27 -16.16
CA VAL A 113 5.65 1.25 -17.26
C VAL A 113 6.82 2.23 -17.14
N LEU A 114 7.02 2.83 -15.96
CA LEU A 114 8.16 3.71 -15.66
C LEU A 114 9.52 3.07 -15.95
N SER A 115 9.63 1.74 -15.78
CA SER A 115 10.84 0.98 -16.11
C SER A 115 11.03 0.84 -17.61
N ALA A 116 9.99 0.48 -18.35
CA ALA A 116 10.03 0.36 -19.80
C ALA A 116 10.36 1.72 -20.45
N ASP A 117 9.84 2.82 -19.92
CA ASP A 117 10.13 4.19 -20.38
C ASP A 117 11.61 4.54 -20.16
N LYS A 118 12.10 4.43 -18.91
CA LYS A 118 13.50 4.70 -18.57
C LYS A 118 14.49 3.83 -19.35
N LEU A 119 14.14 2.57 -19.60
CA LEU A 119 14.96 1.66 -20.41
C LEU A 119 15.09 2.16 -21.85
N ARG A 120 13.97 2.56 -22.47
CA ARG A 120 13.92 3.08 -23.85
C ARG A 120 14.63 4.43 -23.99
N GLU A 121 14.41 5.34 -23.05
CA GLU A 121 15.01 6.69 -23.08
C GLU A 121 16.50 6.71 -22.75
N ARG A 122 16.93 5.93 -21.73
CA ARG A 122 18.22 6.16 -21.04
C ARG A 122 19.05 4.89 -20.81
N GLY A 123 18.58 3.75 -21.30
CA GLY A 123 19.27 2.46 -21.23
C GLY A 123 19.25 1.80 -19.84
N VAL A 124 19.58 0.51 -19.82
CA VAL A 124 19.42 -0.39 -18.66
C VAL A 124 20.11 0.11 -17.38
N ARG A 125 21.26 0.80 -17.50
CA ARG A 125 22.02 1.35 -16.36
C ARG A 125 21.23 2.39 -15.54
N ARG A 126 20.15 2.96 -16.07
CA ARG A 126 19.35 4.01 -15.41
C ARG A 126 18.10 3.50 -14.68
N LEU A 127 17.81 2.20 -14.73
CA LEU A 127 16.67 1.61 -14.01
C LEU A 127 16.84 1.63 -12.48
N GLY A 128 18.08 1.45 -12.00
CA GLY A 128 18.40 1.30 -10.59
C GLY A 128 18.09 -0.12 -10.04
N PRO A 129 18.75 -0.53 -8.94
CA PRO A 129 18.72 -1.92 -8.48
C PRO A 129 17.43 -2.31 -7.71
N TYR A 130 16.57 -1.35 -7.39
CA TYR A 130 15.43 -1.57 -6.49
C TYR A 130 14.10 -1.86 -7.21
N ILE A 131 14.12 -1.99 -8.54
CA ILE A 131 12.90 -2.03 -9.34
C ILE A 131 12.19 -3.38 -9.32
N VAL A 132 12.94 -4.49 -9.22
CA VAL A 132 12.39 -5.85 -9.18
C VAL A 132 11.53 -6.10 -7.93
N PRO A 133 11.94 -5.72 -6.71
CA PRO A 133 11.07 -5.74 -5.52
C PRO A 133 9.75 -4.96 -5.67
N LYS A 134 9.71 -3.90 -6.49
CA LYS A 134 8.47 -3.13 -6.72
C LYS A 134 7.50 -3.80 -7.70
N THR A 135 7.99 -4.68 -8.57
CA THR A 135 7.25 -5.19 -9.73
C THR A 135 7.01 -6.69 -9.72
N MET A 136 7.54 -7.41 -8.72
CA MET A 136 7.12 -8.78 -8.42
C MET A 136 5.70 -8.82 -7.83
N SER A 137 4.94 -9.88 -8.13
CA SER A 137 3.58 -10.07 -7.59
C SER A 137 3.55 -10.46 -6.11
N SER A 138 4.68 -10.91 -5.56
CA SER A 138 4.87 -11.16 -4.12
C SER A 138 5.13 -9.84 -3.38
N THR A 139 4.06 -9.07 -3.21
CA THR A 139 4.00 -7.76 -2.53
C THR A 139 4.27 -7.88 -1.04
#